data_AF-A0A963D8D1-F1
#
_entry.id   AF-A0A963D8D1-F1
#
_cell.length_a   1.000
_cell.length_b   1.000
_cell.length_c   1.000
_cell.angle_alpha   90.00
_cell.angle_beta   90.00
_cell.angle_gamma   90.00
#
_symmetry.space_group_name_H-M   'P 1'
#
loop_
_entity.id
_entity.type
_entity.pdbx_description
1 polymer ?
#
loop_
_entity_poly.entity_id
_entity_poly.type
_entity_poly.pdbx_seq_one_letter_code
_entity_poly.pdbx_strand_id
1 'polypeptide(L)'
;MGIIRISAVAAAATLFSLPASAAGVHFVSPADGARVPAQFQVVMAVDGMAVKPAGELVDGTGHHHLIIDGEPIAEGAPVPADERHRHFGKGQTETALELAPGRHTLTLQFADGQHRSYGPAMSSTITVVVE
;
A
#
# COMPACT_ATOMS: atom_id res chain seq x y z
N MET A 1 -15.55 71.06 2.67
CA MET A 1 -16.36 69.90 3.07
C MET A 1 -16.04 68.75 2.11
N GLY A 2 -15.05 67.91 2.45
CA GLY A 2 -14.55 66.86 1.58
C GLY A 2 -15.15 65.50 1.95
N ILE A 3 -15.51 64.71 0.95
CA ILE A 3 -15.95 63.31 1.12
C ILE A 3 -15.01 62.42 0.31
N ILE A 4 -14.17 61.67 1.02
CA ILE A 4 -13.29 60.64 0.46
C ILE A 4 -14.08 59.34 0.40
N ARG A 5 -14.22 58.76 -0.79
CA ARG A 5 -14.77 57.41 -0.99
C ARG A 5 -13.63 56.41 -0.98
N ILE A 6 -13.59 55.56 0.03
CA ILE A 6 -12.69 54.40 0.09
C ILE A 6 -13.37 53.27 -0.67
N SER A 7 -12.80 52.86 -1.81
CA SER A 7 -13.19 51.63 -2.50
C SER A 7 -12.41 50.47 -1.88
N ALA A 8 -13.11 49.49 -1.34
CA ALA A 8 -12.52 48.24 -0.87
C ALA A 8 -12.24 47.33 -2.08
N VAL A 9 -10.99 46.92 -2.25
CA VAL A 9 -10.60 45.89 -3.22
C VAL A 9 -10.69 44.54 -2.52
N ALA A 10 -11.59 43.67 -2.99
CA ALA A 10 -11.66 42.29 -2.53
C ALA A 10 -10.59 41.44 -3.23
N ALA A 11 -9.67 40.85 -2.47
CA ALA A 11 -8.70 39.89 -2.98
C ALA A 11 -9.35 38.50 -3.03
N ALA A 12 -9.53 37.95 -4.23
CA ALA A 12 -9.97 36.58 -4.42
C ALA A 12 -8.80 35.62 -4.17
N ALA A 13 -8.90 34.79 -3.14
CA ALA A 13 -7.94 33.71 -2.88
C ALA A 13 -8.28 32.51 -3.78
N THR A 14 -7.43 32.21 -4.76
CA THR A 14 -7.49 30.98 -5.54
C THR A 14 -6.93 29.82 -4.72
N LEU A 15 -7.78 28.86 -4.35
CA LEU A 15 -7.36 27.59 -3.77
C LEU A 15 -6.69 26.74 -4.85
N PHE A 16 -5.40 26.45 -4.69
CA PHE A 16 -4.68 25.49 -5.53
C PHE A 16 -4.94 24.09 -4.96
N SER A 17 -5.74 23.26 -5.64
CA SER A 17 -5.85 21.83 -5.33
C SER A 17 -4.61 21.12 -5.87
N LEU A 18 -3.76 20.59 -4.99
CA LEU A 18 -2.69 19.68 -5.38
C LEU A 18 -3.32 18.37 -5.87
N PRO A 19 -2.80 17.74 -6.93
CA PRO A 19 -3.27 16.43 -7.34
C PRO A 19 -3.04 15.44 -6.19
N ALA A 20 -4.07 14.66 -5.85
CA ALA A 20 -3.91 13.53 -4.93
C ALA A 20 -2.87 12.58 -5.53
N SER A 21 -1.86 12.19 -4.74
CA SER A 21 -0.92 11.14 -5.15
C SER A 21 -1.70 9.89 -5.57
N ALA A 22 -1.27 9.24 -6.66
CA ALA A 22 -1.89 7.99 -7.09
C ALA A 22 -1.83 6.97 -5.95
N ALA A 23 -2.95 6.28 -5.69
CA ALA A 23 -2.99 5.25 -4.68
C ALA A 23 -2.11 4.06 -5.09
N GLY A 24 -1.41 3.46 -4.14
CA GLY A 24 -0.52 2.33 -4.41
C GLY A 24 0.08 1.77 -3.13
N VAL A 25 0.72 0.60 -3.24
CA VAL A 25 1.51 0.00 -2.16
C VAL A 25 2.94 -0.14 -2.59
N HIS A 26 3.87 -0.13 -1.63
CA HIS A 26 5.27 -0.33 -1.89
C HIS A 26 5.99 -0.97 -0.71
N PHE A 27 7.12 -1.61 -1.00
CA PHE A 27 8.06 -2.07 0.01
C PHE A 27 8.93 -0.89 0.45
N VAL A 28 8.92 -0.58 1.75
CA VAL A 28 9.92 0.28 2.38
C VAL A 28 11.23 -0.51 2.52
N SER A 29 11.12 -1.80 2.87
CA SER A 29 12.21 -2.76 2.83
C SER A 29 11.66 -4.19 2.67
N PRO A 30 12.42 -5.13 2.10
CA PRO A 30 13.69 -4.91 1.39
C PRO A 30 13.49 -4.17 0.06
N ALA A 31 14.58 -3.64 -0.50
CA ALA A 31 14.57 -3.09 -1.86
C ALA A 31 14.53 -4.22 -2.90
N ASP A 32 14.06 -3.91 -4.11
CA ASP A 32 14.13 -4.86 -5.22
C ASP A 32 15.58 -5.28 -5.53
N GLY A 33 15.78 -6.58 -5.70
CA GLY A 33 17.07 -7.22 -5.91
C GLY A 33 17.93 -7.39 -4.65
N ALA A 34 17.41 -7.08 -3.45
CA ALA A 34 18.17 -7.21 -2.21
C ALA A 34 18.62 -8.65 -1.94
N ARG A 35 19.85 -8.78 -1.43
CA ARG A 35 20.36 -10.00 -0.82
C ARG A 35 20.08 -9.97 0.68
N VAL A 36 19.41 -10.99 1.19
CA VAL A 36 18.91 -11.03 2.58
C VAL A 36 19.27 -12.36 3.23
N PRO A 37 19.46 -12.40 4.57
CA PRO A 37 19.61 -13.65 5.29
C PRO A 37 18.31 -14.47 5.24
N ALA A 38 18.37 -15.76 5.63
CA ALA A 38 17.22 -16.66 5.71
C ALA A 38 15.99 -16.06 6.43
N GLN A 39 16.21 -15.30 7.51
CA GLN A 39 15.17 -14.54 8.20
C GLN A 39 15.44 -13.04 8.08
N PHE A 40 14.51 -12.29 7.51
CA PHE A 40 14.66 -10.85 7.24
C PHE A 40 13.36 -10.08 7.49
N GLN A 41 13.50 -8.77 7.71
CA GLN A 41 12.37 -7.89 7.93
C GLN A 41 11.79 -7.40 6.60
N VAL A 42 10.46 -7.44 6.49
CA VAL A 42 9.69 -6.81 5.42
C VAL A 42 8.91 -5.65 6.05
N VAL A 43 8.98 -4.47 5.45
CA VAL A 43 8.25 -3.26 5.84
C VAL A 43 7.49 -2.74 4.63
N MET A 44 6.19 -2.50 4.81
CA MET A 44 5.20 -2.24 3.77
C MET A 44 4.55 -0.88 4.03
N ALA A 45 4.18 -0.18 2.95
CA ALA A 45 3.46 1.07 3.02
C ALA A 45 2.37 1.15 1.95
N VAL A 46 1.43 2.07 2.16
CA VAL A 46 0.34 2.40 1.24
C VAL A 46 0.23 3.91 1.12
N ASP A 47 0.07 4.40 -0.10
CA ASP A 47 -0.18 5.80 -0.42
C ASP A 47 -1.63 5.95 -0.92
N GLY A 48 -2.27 7.08 -0.63
CA GLY A 48 -3.63 7.38 -1.10
C GLY A 48 -4.76 6.59 -0.41
N MET A 49 -4.44 5.66 0.49
CA MET A 49 -5.39 4.89 1.32
C MET A 49 -4.86 4.75 2.76
N ALA A 50 -5.70 4.25 3.67
CA ALA A 50 -5.31 3.98 5.05
C ALA A 50 -5.34 2.48 5.39
N VAL A 51 -4.43 2.04 6.25
CA VAL A 51 -4.44 0.68 6.79
C VAL A 51 -5.53 0.55 7.86
N LYS A 52 -6.36 -0.48 7.75
CA LYS A 52 -7.43 -0.84 8.70
C LYS A 52 -7.48 -2.38 8.83
N PRO A 53 -7.71 -2.92 10.04
CA PRO A 53 -7.95 -4.34 10.21
C PRO A 53 -9.08 -4.88 9.32
N ALA A 54 -8.96 -6.16 8.96
CA ALA A 54 -10.01 -6.90 8.27
C ALA A 54 -11.31 -6.93 9.09
N GLY A 55 -12.43 -7.08 8.39
CA GLY A 55 -13.79 -7.08 8.92
C GLY A 55 -14.67 -6.12 8.14
N GLU A 56 -14.88 -4.93 8.69
CA GLU A 56 -15.80 -3.94 8.14
C GLU A 56 -15.22 -3.26 6.88
N LEU A 57 -16.01 -3.27 5.81
CA LEU A 57 -15.74 -2.52 4.58
C LEU A 57 -15.87 -1.01 4.83
N VAL A 58 -14.77 -0.29 4.68
CA VAL A 58 -14.75 1.17 4.74
C VAL A 58 -13.95 1.70 3.55
N ASP A 59 -14.56 2.63 2.83
CA ASP A 59 -13.98 3.25 1.64
C ASP A 59 -12.61 3.88 1.94
N GLY A 60 -11.67 3.72 1.01
CA GLY A 60 -10.31 4.25 1.18
C GLY A 60 -9.46 3.52 2.22
N THR A 61 -9.90 2.35 2.71
CA THR A 61 -9.16 1.56 3.70
C THR A 61 -8.94 0.11 3.28
N GLY A 62 -7.94 -0.54 3.86
CA GLY A 62 -7.68 -1.95 3.60
C GLY A 62 -6.50 -2.47 4.42
N HIS A 63 -5.99 -3.63 4.07
CA HIS A 63 -4.79 -4.19 4.70
C HIS A 63 -3.90 -4.92 3.71
N HIS A 64 -2.65 -5.12 4.11
CA HIS A 64 -1.63 -5.76 3.30
C HIS A 64 -1.79 -7.29 3.27
N HIS A 65 -1.33 -7.85 2.16
CA HIS A 65 -1.04 -9.26 1.98
C HIS A 65 0.31 -9.39 1.29
N LEU A 66 1.05 -10.44 1.60
CA LEU A 66 2.29 -10.76 0.89
C LEU A 66 2.13 -12.12 0.21
N ILE A 67 2.34 -12.13 -1.10
CA ILE A 67 2.29 -13.31 -1.95
C ILE A 67 3.73 -13.70 -2.27
N ILE A 68 4.12 -14.89 -1.82
CA ILE A 68 5.47 -15.43 -2.02
C ILE A 68 5.46 -16.25 -3.31
N ASP A 69 6.38 -15.93 -4.22
CA ASP A 69 6.53 -16.58 -5.52
C ASP A 69 5.21 -16.61 -6.32
N GLY A 70 4.51 -15.48 -6.33
CA GLY A 70 3.21 -15.34 -6.98
C GLY A 70 2.93 -13.94 -7.52
N GLU A 71 1.88 -13.86 -8.32
CA GLU A 71 1.48 -12.69 -9.10
C GLU A 71 0.40 -11.85 -8.37
N PRO A 72 0.20 -10.59 -8.79
CA PRO A 72 -0.92 -9.77 -8.32
C PRO A 72 -2.28 -10.44 -8.55
N ILE A 73 -3.23 -10.14 -7.66
CA ILE A 73 -4.57 -10.72 -7.69
C ILE A 73 -5.53 -9.75 -8.37
N ALA A 74 -6.38 -10.27 -9.25
CA ALA A 74 -7.39 -9.49 -9.96
C ALA A 74 -8.32 -8.72 -9.00
N GLU A 75 -8.79 -7.55 -9.43
CA GLU A 75 -9.68 -6.71 -8.62
C GLU A 75 -10.95 -7.47 -8.22
N GLY A 76 -11.34 -7.34 -6.95
CA GLY A 76 -12.50 -7.98 -6.36
C GLY A 76 -12.34 -9.48 -6.06
N ALA A 77 -11.28 -10.13 -6.55
CA ALA A 77 -11.01 -11.53 -6.25
C ALA A 77 -10.50 -11.69 -4.80
N PRO A 78 -10.90 -12.77 -4.09
CA PRO A 78 -10.44 -13.02 -2.74
C PRO A 78 -8.96 -13.38 -2.74
N VAL A 79 -8.21 -12.89 -1.75
CA VAL A 79 -6.85 -13.33 -1.51
C VAL A 79 -6.88 -14.77 -0.94
N PRO A 80 -6.21 -15.75 -1.59
CA PRO A 80 -6.17 -17.12 -1.10
C PRO A 80 -5.63 -17.23 0.33
N ALA A 81 -6.18 -18.15 1.11
CA ALA A 81 -5.69 -18.51 2.44
C ALA A 81 -4.89 -19.82 2.34
N ASP A 82 -3.66 -19.72 1.81
CA ASP A 82 -2.72 -20.83 1.68
C ASP A 82 -1.33 -20.44 2.19
N GLU A 83 -0.37 -21.38 2.15
CA GLU A 83 0.97 -21.20 2.68
C GLU A 83 1.79 -20.10 1.96
N ARG A 84 1.44 -19.75 0.73
CA ARG A 84 2.14 -18.72 -0.05
C ARG A 84 1.61 -17.32 0.20
N HIS A 85 0.46 -17.19 0.88
CA HIS A 85 -0.18 -15.91 1.13
C HIS A 85 -0.12 -15.58 2.63
N ARG A 86 0.63 -14.55 2.98
CA ARG A 86 0.68 -14.01 4.34
C ARG A 86 -0.37 -12.91 4.46
N HIS A 87 -1.22 -13.02 5.48
CA HIS A 87 -2.34 -12.10 5.73
C HIS A 87 -2.00 -11.16 6.88
N PHE A 88 -2.14 -9.85 6.64
CA PHE A 88 -1.92 -8.81 7.66
C PHE A 88 -3.23 -8.13 8.07
N GLY A 89 -4.27 -8.94 8.28
CA GLY A 89 -5.63 -8.49 8.61
C GLY A 89 -5.79 -7.82 9.98
N LYS A 90 -4.73 -7.64 10.77
CA LYS A 90 -4.76 -6.79 11.97
C LYS A 90 -4.19 -5.39 11.71
N GLY A 91 -3.91 -5.07 10.46
CA GLY A 91 -3.32 -3.80 10.05
C GLY A 91 -1.80 -3.76 10.25
N GLN A 92 -1.13 -4.91 10.19
CA GLN A 92 0.33 -4.92 10.29
C GLN A 92 0.96 -4.31 9.04
N THR A 93 1.98 -3.48 9.24
CA THR A 93 2.78 -2.86 8.18
C THR A 93 4.17 -3.47 8.08
N GLU A 94 4.49 -4.43 8.94
CA GLU A 94 5.79 -5.09 8.95
C GLU A 94 5.69 -6.54 9.41
N THR A 95 6.63 -7.37 8.98
CA THR A 95 6.76 -8.76 9.42
C THR A 95 8.18 -9.30 9.28
N ALA A 96 8.57 -10.20 10.17
CA ALA A 96 9.74 -11.05 9.93
C ALA A 96 9.32 -12.18 9.00
N LEU A 97 10.03 -12.32 7.88
CA LEU A 97 9.81 -13.36 6.89
C LEU A 97 11.01 -14.31 6.90
N GLU A 98 10.72 -15.61 6.86
CA GLU A 98 11.72 -16.66 6.75
C GLU A 98 11.47 -17.44 5.45
N LEU A 99 12.51 -17.59 4.62
CA LEU A 99 12.46 -18.28 3.33
C LEU A 99 13.68 -19.19 3.17
N ALA A 100 13.54 -20.20 2.31
CA ALA A 100 14.66 -21.04 1.92
C ALA A 100 15.70 -20.24 1.12
N PRO A 101 16.98 -20.64 1.11
CA PRO A 101 17.99 -20.03 0.25
C PRO A 101 17.60 -20.10 -1.24
N GLY A 102 17.77 -19.00 -1.97
CA GLY A 102 17.41 -18.91 -3.38
C GLY A 102 16.80 -17.57 -3.80
N ARG A 103 16.42 -17.47 -5.07
CA ARG A 103 15.72 -16.31 -5.62
C ARG A 103 14.22 -16.46 -5.41
N HIS A 104 13.60 -15.44 -4.81
CA HIS A 104 12.15 -15.38 -4.58
C HIS A 104 11.56 -14.09 -5.13
N THR A 105 10.30 -14.14 -5.57
CA THR A 105 9.50 -12.93 -5.77
C THR A 105 8.57 -12.71 -4.59
N LEU A 106 8.40 -11.44 -4.21
CA LEU A 106 7.51 -11.00 -3.17
C LEU A 106 6.55 -9.99 -3.78
N THR A 107 5.27 -10.33 -3.84
CA THR A 107 4.21 -9.44 -4.32
C THR A 107 3.38 -8.95 -3.15
N LEU A 108 3.49 -7.67 -2.85
CA LEU A 108 2.61 -6.97 -1.93
C LEU A 108 1.26 -6.74 -2.63
N GLN A 109 0.17 -7.08 -1.96
CA GLN A 109 -1.20 -6.89 -2.46
C GLN A 109 -2.02 -6.17 -1.39
N PHE A 110 -2.68 -5.06 -1.74
CA PHE A 110 -3.67 -4.44 -0.86
C PHE A 110 -5.06 -5.00 -1.14
N ALA A 111 -5.84 -5.17 -0.07
CA ALA A 111 -7.20 -5.70 -0.14
C ALA A 111 -8.12 -5.04 0.89
N ASP A 112 -9.43 -5.11 0.63
CA ASP A 112 -10.48 -4.53 1.49
C ASP A 112 -10.67 -5.30 2.81
N GLY A 113 -11.62 -4.85 3.63
CA GLY A 113 -11.97 -5.52 4.90
C GLY A 113 -12.38 -6.99 4.75
N GLN A 114 -12.77 -7.45 3.56
CA GLN A 114 -13.18 -8.83 3.28
C GLN A 114 -12.09 -9.65 2.58
N HIS A 115 -10.84 -9.16 2.55
CA HIS A 115 -9.72 -9.77 1.83
C HIS A 115 -9.95 -9.85 0.32
N ARG A 116 -10.71 -8.91 -0.27
CA ARG A 116 -10.83 -8.80 -1.73
C ARG A 116 -9.80 -7.82 -2.25
N SER A 117 -9.04 -8.26 -3.24
CA SER A 117 -7.97 -7.47 -3.85
C SER A 117 -8.50 -6.16 -4.43
N TYR A 118 -7.78 -5.05 -4.22
CA TYR A 118 -7.99 -3.80 -4.97
C TYR A 118 -7.37 -3.84 -6.38
N GLY A 119 -6.94 -5.01 -6.83
CA GLY A 119 -6.42 -5.26 -8.17
C GLY A 119 -4.91 -5.01 -8.33
N PRO A 120 -4.37 -5.25 -9.54
CA PRO A 120 -2.95 -5.11 -9.82
C PRO A 120 -2.40 -3.68 -9.64
N ALA A 121 -3.24 -2.65 -9.78
CA ALA A 121 -2.83 -1.26 -9.53
C ALA A 121 -2.49 -1.01 -8.04
N MET A 122 -3.05 -1.82 -7.13
CA MET A 122 -2.78 -1.79 -5.70
C MET A 122 -1.87 -2.96 -5.29
N SER A 123 -0.87 -3.25 -6.13
CA SER A 123 0.15 -4.26 -5.89
C SER A 123 1.55 -3.74 -6.22
N SER A 124 2.57 -4.38 -5.66
CA SER A 124 3.98 -4.11 -5.97
C SER A 124 4.76 -5.40 -5.85
N THR A 125 5.62 -5.69 -6.81
CA THR A 125 6.44 -6.91 -6.81
C THR A 125 7.91 -6.54 -6.77
N ILE A 126 8.64 -7.22 -5.89
CA ILE A 126 10.10 -7.17 -5.82
C ILE A 126 10.67 -8.58 -5.93
N THR A 127 11.95 -8.68 -6.25
CA THR A 127 12.75 -9.89 -6.11
C THR A 127 13.68 -9.75 -4.91
N VAL A 128 13.84 -10.82 -4.15
CA VAL A 128 14.93 -10.96 -3.17
C VAL A 128 15.77 -12.21 -3.46
N VAL A 129 17.02 -12.21 -3.01
CA VAL A 129 17.90 -13.37 -3.04
C VAL A 129 18.27 -13.71 -1.59
N VAL A 130 17.86 -14.89 -1.14
CA VAL A 130 18.09 -15.39 0.21
C VAL A 130 19.39 -16.18 0.23
N GLU A 131 20.30 -15.82 1.14
CA GLU A 131 21.64 -16.41 1.30
C GLU A 131 21.97 -16.79 2.75
#